data_AF-A0A7J7NYY5-F1
#
_entry.id   AF-A0A7J7NYY5-F1
#
_cell.length_a   1.000
_cell.length_b   1.000
_cell.length_c   1.000
_cell.angle_alpha   90.00
_cell.angle_beta   90.00
_cell.angle_gamma   90.00
#
_symmetry.space_group_name_H-M   'P 1'
#
loop_
_entity.id
_entity.type
_entity.pdbx_description
1 polymer ?
#
loop_
_entity_poly.entity_id
_entity_poly.type
_entity_poly.pdbx_seq_one_letter_code
_entity_poly.pdbx_strand_id
1 'polypeptide(L)'
;MITYTGVELFLQDTMQQLTPEVISHFGATVLTKISHFFDEYVEILIKALPGPSEDENLAENKEYVYYKAETDSQQLALLGTAFTVADELLPMAVSRIWSGKSELKEPGSGPAENVGPATSAIEFKDWKRHLQHSLDKLRDHFCRQYVLNFIYSREGKTRLDAQIYLHGIGEDLYWDSQPLASLPFQALFGKLQQLATVAGDVLLGKEKIQKILLARLTETVVMWLSDEQEFWDVFEDDSCPLHPFGLQQLILDMYFTVEIAVCGGYPSRNVQQITSAIIARAIKTFSARGIDPQSALPEDEWFVNTAKTAINKLLLKTSGSEASDTDDEHITLHDEIISDSDDTGSCVSSIESSDSFASANMGEVESPNYFTDPEA
;
A
#
# COMPACT_ATOMS: atom_id res chain seq x y z
N MET A 1 23.48 5.37 -3.22
CA MET A 1 24.60 6.28 -3.57
C MET A 1 25.18 6.01 -4.96
N ILE A 2 25.24 4.76 -5.42
CA ILE A 2 25.75 4.40 -6.77
C ILE A 2 24.79 4.80 -7.93
N THR A 3 23.52 5.08 -7.66
CA THR A 3 22.52 5.46 -8.67
C THR A 3 22.47 6.95 -8.99
N TYR A 4 22.64 7.83 -8.00
CA TYR A 4 22.53 9.29 -8.19
C TYR A 4 23.67 9.86 -9.04
N THR A 5 24.93 9.53 -8.69
CA THR A 5 26.12 10.07 -9.37
C THR A 5 26.28 9.51 -10.79
N GLY A 6 25.87 8.25 -11.03
CA GLY A 6 25.92 7.63 -12.35
C GLY A 6 24.92 8.24 -13.33
N VAL A 7 23.68 8.50 -12.88
CA VAL A 7 22.66 9.16 -13.69
C VAL A 7 23.03 10.63 -13.95
N GLU A 8 23.55 11.34 -12.95
CA GLU A 8 24.01 12.72 -13.10
C GLU A 8 25.15 12.85 -14.12
N LEU A 9 26.17 11.98 -14.03
CA LEU A 9 27.29 11.96 -14.98
C LEU A 9 26.84 11.59 -16.41
N PHE A 10 25.99 10.59 -16.57
CA PHE A 10 25.46 10.20 -17.89
C PHE A 10 24.62 11.32 -18.51
N LEU A 11 23.75 11.96 -17.72
CA LEU A 11 22.96 13.09 -18.18
C LEU A 11 23.85 14.27 -18.55
N GLN A 12 24.89 14.55 -17.76
CA GLN A 12 25.82 15.63 -18.06
C GLN A 12 26.59 15.38 -19.36
N ASP A 13 27.16 14.18 -19.55
CA ASP A 13 27.93 13.84 -20.75
C ASP A 13 27.06 13.83 -22.03
N THR A 14 25.84 13.31 -21.96
CA THR A 14 24.94 13.25 -23.12
C THR A 14 24.37 14.62 -23.48
N MET A 15 24.03 15.43 -22.48
CA MET A 15 23.42 16.74 -22.68
C MET A 15 24.44 17.82 -23.09
N GLN A 16 25.70 17.70 -22.66
CA GLN A 16 26.76 18.66 -22.96
C GLN A 16 27.24 18.59 -24.42
N GLN A 17 26.90 17.53 -25.15
CA GLN A 17 27.20 17.36 -26.58
C GLN A 17 26.17 18.01 -27.53
N LEU A 18 25.05 18.54 -27.00
CA LEU A 18 24.00 19.15 -27.82
C LEU A 18 24.34 20.59 -28.20
N THR A 19 24.50 20.86 -29.50
CA THR A 19 24.75 22.22 -30.02
C THR A 19 23.45 23.05 -30.11
N PRO A 20 23.54 24.40 -30.01
CA PRO A 20 22.39 25.32 -30.12
C PRO A 20 21.52 25.12 -31.37
N GLU A 21 22.13 24.70 -32.49
CA GLU A 21 21.44 24.44 -33.76
C GLU A 21 20.60 23.16 -33.72
N VAL A 22 21.12 22.11 -33.07
CA VAL A 22 20.41 20.83 -32.86
C VAL A 22 19.21 21.05 -31.94
N ILE A 23 19.36 21.88 -30.91
CA ILE A 23 18.29 22.22 -29.97
C ILE A 23 17.14 22.94 -30.68
N SER A 24 17.45 23.88 -31.58
CA SER A 24 16.42 24.64 -32.31
C SER A 24 15.66 23.82 -33.36
N HIS A 25 16.27 22.77 -33.93
CA HIS A 25 15.64 21.94 -34.97
C HIS A 25 15.08 20.62 -34.46
N PHE A 26 15.65 20.06 -33.39
CA PHE A 26 15.36 18.70 -32.91
C PHE A 26 14.95 18.65 -31.44
N GLY A 27 14.67 19.79 -30.78
CA GLY A 27 14.34 19.82 -29.36
C GLY A 27 13.20 18.89 -28.95
N ALA A 28 12.09 18.90 -29.69
CA ALA A 28 11.00 17.96 -29.47
C ALA A 28 11.46 16.49 -29.56
N THR A 29 12.27 16.16 -30.57
CA THR A 29 12.84 14.81 -30.75
C THR A 29 13.80 14.42 -29.61
N VAL A 30 14.59 15.37 -29.11
CA VAL A 30 15.48 15.15 -27.94
C VAL A 30 14.66 14.87 -26.69
N LEU A 31 13.62 15.68 -26.42
CA LEU A 31 12.72 15.45 -25.27
C LEU A 31 12.04 14.09 -25.35
N THR A 32 11.57 13.69 -26.54
CA THR A 32 10.99 12.35 -26.75
C THR A 32 11.99 11.23 -26.45
N LYS A 33 13.26 11.38 -26.86
CA LYS A 33 14.30 10.38 -26.54
C LYS A 33 14.60 10.32 -25.05
N ILE A 34 14.68 11.47 -24.36
CA ILE A 34 14.86 11.52 -22.91
C ILE A 34 13.70 10.83 -22.19
N SER A 35 12.46 11.08 -22.63
CA SER A 35 11.27 10.39 -22.12
C SER A 35 11.40 8.87 -22.26
N HIS A 36 11.81 8.38 -23.44
CA HIS A 36 12.00 6.94 -23.67
C HIS A 36 13.06 6.32 -22.74
N PHE A 37 14.22 6.97 -22.58
CA PHE A 37 15.25 6.49 -21.65
C PHE A 37 14.77 6.51 -20.20
N PHE A 38 13.96 7.49 -19.83
CA PHE A 38 13.37 7.55 -18.50
C PHE A 38 12.35 6.42 -18.29
N ASP A 39 11.57 6.07 -19.32
CA ASP A 39 10.66 4.93 -19.28
C ASP A 39 11.43 3.62 -19.05
N GLU A 40 12.50 3.37 -19.82
CA GLU A 40 13.37 2.19 -19.63
C GLU A 40 14.00 2.15 -18.23
N TYR A 41 14.47 3.29 -17.74
CA TYR A 41 14.99 3.42 -16.38
C TYR A 41 13.94 3.05 -15.32
N VAL A 42 12.71 3.54 -15.47
CA VAL A 42 11.59 3.19 -14.57
C VAL A 42 11.28 1.70 -14.61
N GLU A 43 11.27 1.07 -15.78
CA GLU A 43 11.01 -0.37 -15.91
C GLU A 43 12.10 -1.20 -15.21
N ILE A 44 13.37 -0.78 -15.27
CA ILE A 44 14.45 -1.42 -14.51
C ILE A 44 14.22 -1.27 -13.00
N LEU A 45 13.77 -0.11 -12.54
CA LEU A 45 13.45 0.10 -11.13
C LEU A 45 12.27 -0.76 -10.66
N ILE A 46 11.24 -0.91 -11.49
CA ILE A 46 10.10 -1.79 -11.21
C ILE A 46 10.59 -3.23 -11.02
N LYS A 47 11.44 -3.74 -11.92
CA LYS A 47 12.04 -5.07 -11.82
C LYS A 47 12.93 -5.26 -10.59
N ALA A 48 13.48 -4.17 -10.05
CA ALA A 48 14.29 -4.19 -8.84
C ALA A 48 13.47 -4.19 -7.54
N LEU A 49 12.17 -3.84 -7.59
CA LEU A 49 11.29 -3.94 -6.43
C LEU A 49 10.88 -5.39 -6.17
N PRO A 50 10.57 -5.77 -4.91
CA PRO A 50 10.10 -7.11 -4.61
C PRO A 50 8.76 -7.40 -5.32
N GLY A 51 8.65 -8.58 -5.91
CA GLY A 51 7.39 -9.11 -6.47
C GLY A 51 6.73 -10.12 -5.53
N PRO A 52 5.44 -10.44 -5.75
CA PRO A 52 4.77 -11.50 -5.02
C PRO A 52 5.44 -12.80 -5.46
N SER A 53 5.97 -13.54 -4.49
CA SER A 53 6.79 -14.76 -4.61
C SER A 53 6.96 -15.31 -6.03
N GLU A 54 8.20 -15.28 -6.51
CA GLU A 54 8.69 -16.23 -7.50
C GLU A 54 8.51 -17.64 -6.91
N ASP A 55 7.34 -18.23 -7.12
CA ASP A 55 7.23 -19.68 -7.10
C ASP A 55 8.25 -20.20 -8.11
N GLU A 56 9.08 -21.11 -7.63
CA GLU A 56 10.13 -21.81 -8.33
C GLU A 56 9.81 -22.11 -9.80
N ASN A 57 10.76 -21.76 -10.68
CA ASN A 57 10.97 -22.39 -11.98
C ASN A 57 9.90 -22.18 -13.08
N LEU A 58 10.06 -21.10 -13.84
CA LEU A 58 10.05 -21.22 -15.31
C LEU A 58 11.38 -20.69 -15.85
N ALA A 59 12.31 -21.64 -16.01
CA ALA A 59 13.50 -21.48 -16.80
C ALA A 59 13.11 -21.11 -18.23
N GLU A 60 13.20 -19.82 -18.60
CA GLU A 60 13.43 -19.33 -19.99
C GLU A 60 13.35 -17.79 -20.07
N ASN A 61 14.19 -17.10 -19.30
CA ASN A 61 14.81 -15.78 -19.61
C ASN A 61 15.26 -15.14 -18.29
N LYS A 62 16.43 -15.57 -17.79
CA LYS A 62 17.14 -14.80 -16.76
C LYS A 62 17.72 -13.55 -17.40
N GLU A 63 16.89 -12.52 -17.56
CA GLU A 63 17.41 -11.17 -17.48
C GLU A 63 17.84 -11.00 -16.01
N TYR A 64 19.13 -11.19 -15.75
CA TYR A 64 19.68 -11.13 -14.39
C TYR A 64 19.41 -9.74 -13.80
N VAL A 65 18.37 -9.62 -12.98
CA VAL A 65 18.21 -8.48 -12.09
C VAL A 65 19.31 -8.62 -11.03
N TYR A 66 20.42 -7.91 -11.22
CA TYR A 66 21.62 -8.02 -10.38
C TYR A 66 21.39 -7.48 -8.94
N TYR A 67 20.28 -6.77 -8.69
CA TYR A 67 19.95 -6.18 -7.40
C TYR A 67 18.44 -6.12 -7.16
N LYS A 68 17.97 -6.70 -6.04
CA LYS A 68 16.60 -6.54 -5.52
C LYS A 68 16.60 -5.63 -4.29
N ALA A 69 15.66 -4.69 -4.22
CA ALA A 69 15.46 -3.79 -3.10
C ALA A 69 14.52 -4.43 -2.07
N GLU A 70 15.06 -5.22 -1.16
CA GLU A 70 14.25 -6.04 -0.24
C GLU A 70 13.66 -5.23 0.93
N THR A 71 14.36 -4.20 1.41
CA THR A 71 13.93 -3.41 2.58
C THR A 71 13.11 -2.19 2.18
N ASP A 72 12.22 -1.73 3.07
CA ASP A 72 11.46 -0.47 2.87
C ASP A 72 12.39 0.71 2.54
N SER A 73 13.54 0.80 3.24
CA SER A 73 14.52 1.85 3.00
C SER A 73 15.13 1.80 1.59
N GLN A 74 15.46 0.61 1.08
CA GLN A 74 15.98 0.44 -0.27
C GLN A 74 14.92 0.78 -1.31
N GLN A 75 13.69 0.30 -1.13
CA GLN A 75 12.58 0.57 -2.05
C GLN A 75 12.26 2.06 -2.11
N LEU A 76 12.13 2.71 -0.94
CA LEU A 76 11.91 4.15 -0.83
C LEU A 76 13.06 4.97 -1.43
N ALA A 77 14.31 4.52 -1.27
CA ALA A 77 15.46 5.18 -1.89
C ALA A 77 15.41 5.11 -3.43
N LEU A 78 14.96 3.99 -4.01
CA LEU A 78 14.75 3.88 -5.46
C LEU A 78 13.66 4.83 -5.94
N LEU A 79 12.50 4.84 -5.27
CA LEU A 79 11.41 5.78 -5.59
C LEU A 79 11.90 7.22 -5.49
N GLY A 80 12.52 7.59 -4.37
CA GLY A 80 13.05 8.94 -4.14
C GLY A 80 14.04 9.38 -5.21
N THR A 81 14.96 8.49 -5.59
CA THR A 81 15.92 8.75 -6.67
C THR A 81 15.21 9.00 -7.99
N ALA A 82 14.23 8.17 -8.35
CA ALA A 82 13.46 8.36 -9.58
C ALA A 82 12.73 9.71 -9.59
N PHE A 83 12.07 10.07 -8.48
CA PHE A 83 11.41 11.37 -8.35
C PHE A 83 12.38 12.55 -8.49
N THR A 84 13.55 12.48 -7.85
CA THR A 84 14.58 13.52 -7.98
C THR A 84 15.09 13.63 -9.42
N VAL A 85 15.28 12.50 -10.12
CA VAL A 85 15.69 12.52 -11.53
C VAL A 85 14.64 13.26 -12.40
N ALA A 86 13.36 12.93 -12.24
CA ALA A 86 12.30 13.48 -13.09
C ALA A 86 11.84 14.90 -12.71
N ASP A 87 11.83 15.28 -11.43
CA ASP A 87 11.34 16.60 -11.01
C ASP A 87 12.45 17.65 -10.88
N GLU A 88 13.71 17.22 -10.70
CA GLU A 88 14.85 18.12 -10.45
C GLU A 88 15.93 18.01 -11.53
N LEU A 89 16.56 16.85 -11.68
CA LEU A 89 17.77 16.71 -12.51
C LEU A 89 17.48 16.89 -14.00
N LEU A 90 16.47 16.19 -14.53
CA LEU A 90 16.10 16.28 -15.95
C LEU A 90 15.59 17.69 -16.30
N PRO A 91 14.65 18.31 -15.57
CA PRO A 91 14.24 19.69 -15.84
C PRO A 91 15.37 20.70 -15.73
N MET A 92 16.28 20.53 -14.77
CA MET A 92 17.46 21.39 -14.63
C MET A 92 18.39 21.27 -15.84
N ALA A 93 18.70 20.04 -16.28
CA ALA A 93 19.54 19.80 -17.45
C ALA A 93 18.92 20.39 -18.72
N VAL A 94 17.64 20.10 -18.98
CA VAL A 94 16.91 20.61 -20.16
C VAL A 94 16.81 22.14 -20.14
N SER A 95 16.53 22.74 -18.99
CA SER A 95 16.43 24.21 -18.89
C SER A 95 17.78 24.89 -19.15
N ARG A 96 18.91 24.34 -18.70
CA ARG A 96 20.26 24.87 -19.01
C ARG A 96 20.56 24.82 -20.51
N ILE A 97 20.22 23.72 -21.17
CA ILE A 97 20.40 23.53 -22.62
C ILE A 97 19.57 24.55 -23.40
N TRP A 98 18.32 24.78 -22.98
CA TRP A 98 17.39 25.67 -23.68
C TRP A 98 17.62 27.16 -23.38
N SER A 99 18.19 27.49 -22.21
CA SER A 99 18.50 28.87 -21.77
C SER A 99 19.88 29.38 -22.18
N GLY A 100 20.80 28.51 -22.60
CA GLY A 100 22.09 28.87 -23.22
C GLY A 100 21.97 29.76 -24.47
N LYS A 101 20.75 30.00 -24.95
CA LYS A 101 20.40 30.95 -26.02
C LYS A 101 20.49 32.43 -25.60
N SER A 102 20.55 32.76 -24.30
CA SER A 102 20.41 34.16 -23.83
C SER A 102 21.71 34.95 -23.69
N GLU A 103 22.87 34.30 -23.49
CA GLU A 103 24.13 35.02 -23.23
C GLU A 103 24.96 35.34 -24.50
N LEU A 104 24.52 34.88 -25.67
CA LEU A 104 25.21 35.08 -26.95
C LEU A 104 24.59 36.15 -27.86
N LYS A 105 23.61 36.93 -27.39
CA LYS A 105 23.07 38.04 -28.18
C LYS A 105 23.94 39.28 -28.02
N GLU A 106 24.79 39.50 -29.02
CA GLU A 106 25.32 40.82 -29.36
C GLU A 106 24.19 41.86 -29.45
N PRO A 107 24.44 43.12 -29.02
CA PRO A 107 23.43 44.17 -29.03
C PRO A 107 23.25 44.71 -30.46
N GLY A 108 22.40 44.07 -31.28
CA GLY A 108 22.27 44.57 -32.66
C GLY A 108 21.25 43.97 -33.62
N SER A 109 20.33 43.09 -33.22
CA SER A 109 19.36 42.51 -34.19
C SER A 109 17.91 42.80 -33.82
N GLY A 110 17.20 43.43 -34.77
CA GLY A 110 15.85 43.96 -34.65
C GLY A 110 14.72 42.91 -34.52
N PRO A 111 13.46 43.36 -34.52
CA PRO A 111 12.31 42.54 -34.13
C PRO A 111 11.91 41.60 -35.27
N ALA A 112 12.48 40.38 -35.26
CA ALA A 112 12.02 39.30 -36.12
C ALA A 112 10.77 38.62 -35.51
N GLU A 113 9.76 38.46 -36.36
CA GLU A 113 8.43 37.95 -36.06
C GLU A 113 8.44 36.53 -35.46
N ASN A 114 8.01 36.45 -34.21
CA ASN A 114 6.84 35.69 -33.76
C ASN A 114 6.57 34.30 -34.40
N VAL A 115 7.39 33.30 -34.06
CA VAL A 115 6.91 31.94 -33.76
C VAL A 115 7.34 31.67 -32.32
N GLY A 116 6.38 31.85 -31.40
CA GLY A 116 6.65 32.35 -30.06
C GLY A 116 7.18 31.34 -29.04
N PRO A 117 7.60 31.83 -27.86
CA PRO A 117 7.92 31.04 -26.65
C PRO A 117 6.80 30.07 -26.20
N ALA A 118 5.60 30.19 -26.77
CA ALA A 118 4.41 29.43 -26.41
C ALA A 118 4.48 27.96 -26.84
N THR A 119 5.00 27.65 -28.04
CA THR A 119 5.07 26.26 -28.54
C THR A 119 6.09 25.43 -27.74
N SER A 120 7.27 25.99 -27.46
CA SER A 120 8.28 25.34 -26.62
C SER A 120 7.82 25.18 -25.16
N ALA A 121 6.98 26.08 -24.67
CA ALA A 121 6.39 25.96 -23.34
C ALA A 121 5.34 24.83 -23.25
N ILE A 122 4.56 24.60 -24.31
CA ILE A 122 3.61 23.48 -24.40
C ILE A 122 4.38 22.14 -24.46
N GLU A 123 5.38 22.04 -25.33
CA GLU A 123 6.22 20.84 -25.45
C GLU A 123 6.91 20.46 -24.14
N PHE A 124 7.46 21.44 -23.42
CA PHE A 124 8.09 21.20 -22.11
C PHE A 124 7.08 20.73 -21.05
N LYS A 125 5.86 21.28 -21.07
CA LYS A 125 4.80 20.87 -20.14
C LYS A 125 4.32 19.44 -20.41
N ASP A 126 4.15 19.07 -21.68
CA ASP A 126 3.74 17.72 -22.06
C ASP A 126 4.85 16.70 -21.78
N TRP A 127 6.12 17.07 -22.02
CA TRP A 127 7.27 16.27 -21.61
C TRP A 127 7.32 16.03 -20.10
N LYS A 128 7.11 17.07 -19.27
CA LYS A 128 7.03 16.90 -17.81
C LYS A 128 5.87 16.01 -17.39
N ARG A 129 4.72 16.08 -18.09
CA ARG A 129 3.59 15.16 -17.85
C ARG A 129 3.96 13.72 -18.19
N HIS A 130 4.70 13.48 -19.26
CA HIS A 130 5.21 12.15 -19.61
C HIS A 130 6.07 11.58 -18.48
N LEU A 131 7.07 12.33 -18.00
CA LEU A 131 7.93 11.88 -16.90
C LEU A 131 7.13 11.53 -15.64
N GLN A 132 6.12 12.37 -15.32
CA GLN A 132 5.24 12.12 -14.19
C GLN A 132 4.42 10.83 -14.36
N HIS A 133 3.94 10.55 -15.57
CA HIS A 133 3.20 9.32 -15.85
C HIS A 133 4.07 8.07 -15.62
N SER A 134 5.34 8.11 -16.01
CA SER A 134 6.27 7.00 -15.78
C SER A 134 6.61 6.84 -14.31
N LEU A 135 6.78 7.94 -13.56
CA LEU A 135 6.89 7.88 -12.09
C LEU A 135 5.66 7.28 -11.43
N ASP A 136 4.46 7.61 -11.93
CA ASP A 136 3.21 7.09 -11.41
C ASP A 136 3.14 5.57 -11.57
N LYS A 137 3.67 5.00 -12.67
CA LYS A 137 3.79 3.53 -12.84
C LYS A 137 4.65 2.89 -11.75
N LEU A 138 5.83 3.45 -11.47
CA LEU A 138 6.73 2.94 -10.43
C LEU A 138 6.06 2.99 -9.05
N ARG A 139 5.45 4.14 -8.72
CA ARG A 139 4.73 4.33 -7.46
C ARG A 139 3.57 3.35 -7.33
N ASP A 140 2.76 3.21 -8.38
CA ASP A 140 1.59 2.33 -8.36
C ASP A 140 2.01 0.86 -8.25
N HIS A 141 3.11 0.45 -8.88
CA HIS A 141 3.69 -0.88 -8.68
C HIS A 141 4.10 -1.10 -7.21
N PHE A 142 4.89 -0.17 -6.65
CA PHE A 142 5.28 -0.23 -5.23
C PHE A 142 4.06 -0.31 -4.31
N CYS A 143 3.06 0.56 -4.48
CA CYS A 143 1.88 0.58 -3.63
C CYS A 143 1.09 -0.72 -3.71
N ARG A 144 0.90 -1.27 -4.92
CA ARG A 144 0.21 -2.55 -5.10
C ARG A 144 0.95 -3.69 -4.40
N GLN A 145 2.27 -3.79 -4.58
CA GLN A 145 3.06 -4.83 -3.91
C GLN A 145 3.05 -4.70 -2.40
N TYR A 146 3.20 -3.48 -1.88
CA TYR A 146 3.17 -3.21 -0.45
C TYR A 146 1.81 -3.61 0.16
N VAL A 147 0.72 -3.28 -0.53
CA VAL A 147 -0.65 -3.60 -0.10
C VAL A 147 -0.92 -5.12 -0.20
N LEU A 148 -0.49 -5.79 -1.27
CA LEU A 148 -0.61 -7.25 -1.38
C LEU A 148 0.15 -7.97 -0.26
N ASN A 149 1.38 -7.54 0.04
CA ASN A 149 2.17 -8.11 1.15
C ASN A 149 1.57 -7.81 2.53
N PHE A 150 0.74 -6.77 2.64
CA PHE A 150 -0.01 -6.46 3.84
C PHE A 150 -1.24 -7.36 3.97
N ILE A 151 -2.04 -7.48 2.91
CA ILE A 151 -3.29 -8.27 2.89
C ILE A 151 -3.01 -9.77 2.96
N TYR A 152 -2.03 -10.26 2.21
CA TYR A 152 -1.74 -11.69 2.12
C TYR A 152 -0.51 -12.04 2.96
N SER A 153 -0.56 -13.19 3.63
CA SER A 153 0.62 -13.81 4.22
C SER A 153 1.53 -14.38 3.14
N ARG A 154 2.77 -14.70 3.49
CA ARG A 154 3.72 -15.33 2.55
C ARG A 154 3.21 -16.71 2.08
N GLU A 155 2.39 -17.36 2.91
CA GLU A 155 1.73 -18.64 2.64
C GLU A 155 0.40 -18.47 1.88
N GLY A 156 0.08 -17.27 1.39
CA GLY A 156 -1.13 -16.99 0.61
C GLY A 156 -2.41 -16.86 1.44
N LYS A 157 -2.33 -16.85 2.78
CA LYS A 157 -3.52 -16.67 3.64
C LYS A 157 -3.93 -15.20 3.69
N THR A 158 -5.22 -14.91 3.56
CA THR A 158 -5.73 -13.55 3.76
C THR A 158 -5.64 -13.15 5.24
N ARG A 159 -5.07 -11.97 5.50
CA ARG A 159 -5.02 -11.31 6.82
C ARG A 159 -6.16 -10.32 6.99
N LEU A 160 -6.66 -9.76 5.88
CA LEU A 160 -7.83 -8.88 5.85
C LEU A 160 -9.02 -9.72 5.39
N ASP A 161 -9.57 -10.49 6.33
CA ASP A 161 -10.64 -11.44 6.10
C ASP A 161 -12.00 -10.83 6.50
N ALA A 162 -13.02 -10.97 5.64
CA ALA A 162 -14.38 -10.51 5.92
C ALA A 162 -15.04 -11.26 7.09
N GLN A 163 -14.57 -12.47 7.43
CA GLN A 163 -15.08 -13.28 8.54
C GLN A 163 -15.02 -12.56 9.90
N ILE A 164 -14.13 -11.56 10.06
CA ILE A 164 -14.05 -10.75 11.28
C ILE A 164 -15.34 -9.94 11.54
N TYR A 165 -16.14 -9.69 10.50
CA TYR A 165 -17.40 -8.95 10.60
C TYR A 165 -18.62 -9.86 10.75
N LEU A 166 -18.45 -11.19 10.63
CA LEU A 166 -19.56 -12.15 10.80
C LEU A 166 -19.79 -12.54 12.26
N HIS A 167 -18.72 -12.60 13.07
CA HIS A 167 -18.82 -13.05 14.45
C HIS A 167 -19.25 -11.89 15.35
N GLY A 168 -20.46 -11.97 15.89
CA GLY A 168 -20.93 -11.03 16.91
C GLY A 168 -20.17 -11.25 18.22
N ILE A 169 -19.38 -10.25 18.62
CA ILE A 169 -18.60 -10.20 19.88
C ILE A 169 -17.72 -11.45 20.03
N GLY A 170 -16.48 -11.38 19.51
CA GLY A 170 -15.39 -12.11 20.16
C GLY A 170 -15.31 -11.67 21.63
N GLU A 171 -14.80 -12.51 22.53
CA GLU A 171 -14.73 -12.33 24.00
C GLU A 171 -14.09 -11.02 24.51
N ASP A 172 -13.81 -10.06 23.64
CA ASP A 172 -13.43 -8.70 23.95
C ASP A 172 -14.64 -7.89 24.42
N LEU A 173 -14.80 -7.85 25.74
CA LEU A 173 -15.64 -6.96 26.57
C LEU A 173 -15.43 -5.44 26.32
N TYR A 174 -14.85 -5.02 25.18
CA TYR A 174 -14.35 -3.67 24.94
C TYR A 174 -15.30 -2.73 24.20
N TRP A 175 -16.32 -3.24 23.50
CA TRP A 175 -17.25 -2.36 22.78
C TRP A 175 -18.06 -1.46 23.73
N ASP A 176 -18.39 -1.98 24.91
CA ASP A 176 -19.19 -1.27 25.92
C ASP A 176 -18.43 -0.14 26.62
N SER A 177 -17.11 -0.02 26.42
CA SER A 177 -16.29 0.98 27.11
C SER A 177 -15.41 1.83 26.20
N GLN A 178 -14.99 1.36 25.02
CA GLN A 178 -14.22 2.13 24.02
C GLN A 178 -13.99 1.31 22.73
N PRO A 179 -14.77 1.52 21.67
CA PRO A 179 -14.60 0.83 20.41
C PRO A 179 -13.26 1.16 19.73
N LEU A 180 -12.65 0.15 19.10
CA LEU A 180 -11.44 0.28 18.28
C LEU A 180 -11.72 -0.19 16.85
N ALA A 181 -10.90 0.28 15.90
CA ALA A 181 -10.86 -0.34 14.58
C ALA A 181 -10.45 -1.82 14.71
N SER A 182 -10.83 -2.65 13.75
CA SER A 182 -10.49 -4.07 13.76
C SER A 182 -8.98 -4.27 13.62
N LEU A 183 -8.49 -5.43 14.06
CA LEU A 183 -7.06 -5.73 14.12
C LEU A 183 -6.32 -5.50 12.79
N PRO A 184 -6.85 -5.87 11.61
CA PRO A 184 -6.21 -5.55 10.34
C PRO A 184 -6.01 -4.04 10.14
N PHE A 185 -7.00 -3.21 10.47
CA PHE A 185 -6.88 -1.76 10.30
C PHE A 185 -5.97 -1.11 11.34
N GLN A 186 -5.91 -1.64 12.57
CA GLN A 186 -4.88 -1.24 13.54
C GLN A 186 -3.46 -1.59 13.02
N ALA A 187 -3.29 -2.78 12.43
CA ALA A 187 -2.03 -3.20 11.82
C ALA A 187 -1.66 -2.33 10.61
N LEU A 188 -2.64 -1.93 9.78
CA LEU A 188 -2.46 -0.98 8.69
C LEU A 188 -1.91 0.35 9.21
N PHE A 189 -2.51 0.89 10.27
CA PHE A 189 -2.03 2.13 10.89
C PHE A 189 -0.57 1.98 11.33
N GLY A 190 -0.23 0.91 12.05
CA GLY A 190 1.14 0.61 12.46
C GLY A 190 2.11 0.53 11.28
N LYS A 191 1.71 -0.14 10.19
CA LYS A 191 2.52 -0.27 8.97
C LYS A 191 2.73 1.06 8.25
N LEU A 192 1.71 1.91 8.19
CA LEU A 192 1.84 3.25 7.60
C LEU A 192 2.72 4.17 8.46
N GLN A 193 2.65 4.07 9.79
CA GLN A 193 3.55 4.80 10.69
C GLN A 193 5.00 4.34 10.52
N GLN A 194 5.25 3.03 10.49
CA GLN A 194 6.57 2.48 10.25
C GLN A 194 7.16 3.00 8.94
N LEU A 195 6.38 2.94 7.85
CA LEU A 195 6.83 3.42 6.55
C LEU A 195 7.04 4.94 6.54
N ALA A 196 6.18 5.71 7.21
CA ALA A 196 6.34 7.15 7.33
C ALA A 196 7.65 7.53 8.03
N THR A 197 8.04 6.82 9.08
CA THR A 197 9.34 7.00 9.76
C THR A 197 10.50 6.73 8.82
N VAL A 198 10.51 5.57 8.15
CA VAL A 198 11.59 5.21 7.20
C VAL A 198 11.64 6.21 6.03
N ALA A 199 10.50 6.66 5.54
CA ALA A 199 10.43 7.66 4.48
C ALA A 199 10.94 9.03 4.97
N GLY A 200 10.68 9.40 6.22
CA GLY A 200 11.26 10.57 6.88
C GLY A 200 12.78 10.57 6.82
N ASP A 201 13.40 9.43 7.12
CA ASP A 201 14.85 9.26 7.16
C ASP A 201 15.49 9.16 5.78
N VAL A 202 14.86 8.45 4.84
CA VAL A 202 15.42 8.17 3.51
C VAL A 202 15.14 9.30 2.51
N LEU A 203 14.00 9.99 2.67
CA LEU A 203 13.53 11.03 1.76
C LEU A 203 13.59 12.42 2.43
N LEU A 204 14.73 12.74 3.05
CA LEU A 204 14.95 14.01 3.75
C LEU A 204 14.67 15.22 2.84
N GLY A 205 13.85 16.16 3.33
CA GLY A 205 13.46 17.36 2.57
C GLY A 205 12.52 17.09 1.38
N LYS A 206 11.95 15.87 1.28
CA LYS A 206 11.00 15.48 0.24
C LYS A 206 9.63 15.13 0.83
N GLU A 207 9.13 15.93 1.76
CA GLU A 207 7.88 15.71 2.50
C GLU A 207 6.68 15.56 1.56
N LYS A 208 6.69 16.26 0.43
CA LYS A 208 5.65 16.13 -0.61
C LYS A 208 5.60 14.71 -1.18
N ILE A 209 6.75 14.09 -1.44
CA ILE A 209 6.83 12.72 -1.99
C ILE A 209 6.30 11.74 -0.93
N GLN A 210 6.73 11.89 0.32
CA GLN A 210 6.30 11.05 1.43
C GLN A 210 4.76 11.08 1.58
N LYS A 211 4.17 12.27 1.61
CA LYS A 211 2.71 12.44 1.73
C LYS A 211 1.95 11.86 0.54
N ILE A 212 2.43 12.07 -0.68
CA ILE A 212 1.81 11.51 -1.89
C ILE A 212 1.86 9.97 -1.84
N LEU A 213 2.98 9.40 -1.39
CA LEU A 213 3.14 7.95 -1.27
C LEU A 213 2.17 7.35 -0.24
N LEU A 214 2.10 7.93 0.96
CA LEU A 214 1.20 7.47 2.03
C LEU A 214 -0.27 7.60 1.64
N ALA A 215 -0.64 8.71 0.98
CA ALA A 215 -1.98 8.88 0.44
C ALA A 215 -2.31 7.80 -0.61
N ARG A 216 -1.37 7.51 -1.53
CA ARG A 216 -1.57 6.50 -2.58
C ARG A 216 -1.63 5.08 -2.01
N LEU A 217 -0.86 4.76 -0.97
CA LEU A 217 -0.94 3.48 -0.27
C LEU A 217 -2.30 3.30 0.39
N THR A 218 -2.75 4.32 1.14
CA THR A 218 -4.08 4.31 1.78
C THR A 218 -5.20 4.15 0.75
N GLU A 219 -5.09 4.86 -0.38
CA GLU A 219 -6.00 4.71 -1.53
C GLU A 219 -5.97 3.29 -2.11
N THR A 220 -4.79 2.68 -2.23
CA THR A 220 -4.63 1.32 -2.78
C THR A 220 -5.29 0.27 -1.89
N VAL A 221 -5.24 0.45 -0.56
CA VAL A 221 -5.95 -0.44 0.38
C VAL A 221 -7.45 -0.36 0.20
N VAL A 222 -8.03 0.85 0.16
CA VAL A 222 -9.49 1.00 0.00
C VAL A 222 -9.96 0.61 -1.40
N MET A 223 -9.15 0.83 -2.45
CA MET A 223 -9.45 0.31 -3.79
C MET A 223 -9.51 -1.22 -3.79
N TRP A 224 -8.51 -1.89 -3.19
CA TRP A 224 -8.52 -3.34 -3.07
C TRP A 224 -9.79 -3.82 -2.35
N LEU A 225 -10.11 -3.24 -1.20
CA LEU A 225 -11.29 -3.65 -0.42
C LEU A 225 -12.61 -3.41 -1.18
N SER A 226 -12.70 -2.33 -1.95
CA SER A 226 -13.86 -2.03 -2.80
C SER A 226 -14.07 -3.09 -3.87
N ASP A 227 -12.98 -3.56 -4.48
CA ASP A 227 -12.99 -4.37 -5.69
C ASP A 227 -12.85 -5.88 -5.42
N GLU A 228 -12.44 -6.29 -4.21
CA GLU A 228 -12.19 -7.69 -3.85
C GLU A 228 -13.50 -8.47 -3.68
N GLN A 229 -13.88 -9.23 -4.71
CA GLN A 229 -15.16 -9.94 -4.70
C GLN A 229 -15.20 -11.06 -3.64
N GLU A 230 -14.10 -11.78 -3.42
CA GLU A 230 -14.03 -12.84 -2.39
C GLU A 230 -14.33 -12.29 -0.99
N PHE A 231 -13.90 -11.05 -0.71
CA PHE A 231 -14.22 -10.37 0.55
C PHE A 231 -15.73 -10.07 0.67
N TRP A 232 -16.37 -9.64 -0.42
CA TRP A 232 -17.80 -9.29 -0.40
C TRP A 232 -18.73 -10.50 -0.45
N ASP A 233 -18.32 -11.59 -1.11
CA ASP A 233 -19.09 -12.84 -1.21
C ASP A 233 -19.44 -13.41 0.17
N VAL A 234 -18.57 -13.18 1.17
CA VAL A 234 -18.81 -13.58 2.57
C VAL A 234 -20.08 -12.96 3.16
N PHE A 235 -20.45 -11.74 2.76
CA PHE A 235 -21.68 -11.08 3.23
C PHE A 235 -22.91 -11.47 2.42
N GLU A 236 -22.70 -11.96 1.20
CA GLU A 236 -23.73 -12.40 0.28
C GLU A 236 -24.08 -13.90 0.49
N ASP A 237 -23.23 -14.64 1.22
CA ASP A 237 -23.49 -16.02 1.64
C ASP A 237 -24.64 -16.09 2.66
N ASP A 238 -25.77 -16.60 2.19
CA ASP A 238 -26.98 -16.75 3.00
C ASP A 238 -26.82 -17.71 4.19
N SER A 239 -25.82 -18.61 4.14
CA SER A 239 -25.56 -19.59 5.21
C SER A 239 -24.93 -18.97 6.46
N CYS A 240 -24.29 -17.81 6.32
CA CYS A 240 -23.67 -17.08 7.42
C CYS A 240 -24.64 -16.00 7.97
N PRO A 241 -24.93 -15.99 9.29
CA PRO A 241 -25.75 -14.93 9.87
C PRO A 241 -24.95 -13.61 9.88
N LEU A 242 -25.58 -12.52 9.41
CA LEU A 242 -25.04 -11.17 9.58
C LEU A 242 -25.53 -10.58 10.90
N HIS A 243 -24.65 -9.83 11.56
CA HIS A 243 -24.97 -9.12 12.79
C HIS A 243 -24.86 -7.60 12.61
N PRO A 244 -25.72 -6.79 13.26
CA PRO A 244 -25.62 -5.33 13.24
C PRO A 244 -24.22 -4.81 13.61
N PHE A 245 -23.57 -5.49 14.55
CA PHE A 245 -22.21 -5.19 15.00
C PHE A 245 -21.17 -5.28 13.87
N GLY A 246 -21.29 -6.27 12.99
CA GLY A 246 -20.40 -6.42 11.83
C GLY A 246 -20.44 -5.21 10.91
N LEU A 247 -21.65 -4.68 10.67
CA LEU A 247 -21.85 -3.46 9.90
C LEU A 247 -21.23 -2.25 10.62
N GLN A 248 -21.46 -2.10 11.93
CA GLN A 248 -20.85 -1.03 12.72
C GLN A 248 -19.32 -1.08 12.66
N GLN A 249 -18.70 -2.26 12.82
CA GLN A 249 -17.25 -2.42 12.80
C GLN A 249 -16.67 -2.11 11.41
N LEU A 250 -17.29 -2.58 10.32
CA LEU A 250 -16.85 -2.28 8.95
C LEU A 250 -16.91 -0.77 8.66
N ILE A 251 -17.97 -0.09 9.09
CA ILE A 251 -18.08 1.37 8.96
C ILE A 251 -17.03 2.06 9.83
N LEU A 252 -16.80 1.61 11.07
CA LEU A 252 -15.76 2.17 11.92
C LEU A 252 -14.36 2.04 11.28
N ASP A 253 -14.05 0.91 10.67
CA ASP A 253 -12.78 0.68 9.97
C ASP A 253 -12.60 1.62 8.76
N MET A 254 -13.70 1.92 8.08
CA MET A 254 -13.75 2.88 6.98
C MET A 254 -13.49 4.31 7.46
N TYR A 255 -14.13 4.76 8.53
CA TYR A 255 -13.84 6.06 9.15
C TYR A 255 -12.42 6.13 9.70
N PHE A 256 -11.95 5.05 10.34
CA PHE A 256 -10.59 4.94 10.83
C PHE A 256 -9.57 5.13 9.70
N THR A 257 -9.76 4.48 8.54
CA THR A 257 -8.89 4.62 7.37
C THR A 257 -8.81 6.07 6.86
N VAL A 258 -9.94 6.78 6.82
CA VAL A 258 -9.97 8.20 6.45
C VAL A 258 -9.22 9.04 7.49
N GLU A 259 -9.46 8.80 8.77
CA GLU A 259 -8.82 9.56 9.85
C GLU A 259 -7.31 9.31 9.95
N ILE A 260 -6.80 8.13 9.58
CA ILE A 260 -5.35 7.88 9.45
C ILE A 260 -4.73 8.93 8.53
N ALA A 261 -5.34 9.17 7.36
CA ALA A 261 -4.85 10.12 6.37
C ALA A 261 -4.97 11.58 6.81
N VAL A 262 -6.05 11.91 7.54
CA VAL A 262 -6.26 13.24 8.12
C VAL A 262 -5.21 13.52 9.19
N CYS A 263 -5.06 12.63 10.18
CA CYS A 263 -4.08 12.76 11.27
C CYS A 263 -2.64 12.75 10.78
N GLY A 264 -2.34 11.95 9.74
CA GLY A 264 -1.02 11.91 9.11
C GLY A 264 -0.71 13.13 8.22
N GLY A 265 -1.68 14.03 7.99
CA GLY A 265 -1.48 15.24 7.20
C GLY A 265 -1.35 14.98 5.69
N TYR A 266 -1.99 13.90 5.20
CA TYR A 266 -2.09 13.51 3.79
C TYR A 266 -3.54 13.16 3.38
N PRO A 267 -4.55 14.01 3.67
CA PRO A 267 -5.94 13.72 3.33
C PRO A 267 -6.12 13.53 1.82
N SER A 268 -6.95 12.56 1.43
CA SER A 268 -7.21 12.22 0.03
C SER A 268 -8.71 12.19 -0.25
N ARG A 269 -9.15 12.98 -1.25
CA ARG A 269 -10.54 12.98 -1.72
C ARG A 269 -10.94 11.62 -2.29
N ASN A 270 -10.02 10.95 -2.98
CA ASN A 270 -10.30 9.63 -3.56
C ASN A 270 -10.53 8.59 -2.45
N VAL A 271 -9.69 8.60 -1.40
CA VAL A 271 -9.89 7.73 -0.23
C VAL A 271 -11.28 7.97 0.35
N GLN A 272 -11.65 9.22 0.62
CA GLN A 272 -12.99 9.56 1.13
C GLN A 272 -14.11 9.04 0.22
N GLN A 273 -13.99 9.22 -1.09
CA GLN A 273 -15.01 8.79 -2.05
C GLN A 273 -15.16 7.26 -2.10
N ILE A 274 -14.05 6.52 -2.13
CA ILE A 274 -14.06 5.05 -2.16
C ILE A 274 -14.59 4.51 -0.83
N THR A 275 -14.14 5.06 0.29
CA THR A 275 -14.66 4.73 1.62
C THR A 275 -16.17 4.96 1.71
N SER A 276 -16.69 6.09 1.23
CA SER A 276 -18.14 6.33 1.18
C SER A 276 -18.87 5.30 0.31
N ALA A 277 -18.28 4.88 -0.81
CA ALA A 277 -18.86 3.85 -1.67
C ALA A 277 -18.88 2.47 -0.97
N ILE A 278 -17.82 2.12 -0.24
CA ILE A 278 -17.74 0.89 0.57
C ILE A 278 -18.82 0.90 1.67
N ILE A 279 -18.96 2.00 2.40
CA ILE A 279 -20.00 2.16 3.43
C ILE A 279 -21.39 1.98 2.81
N ALA A 280 -21.66 2.64 1.68
CA ALA A 280 -22.94 2.51 0.99
C ALA A 280 -23.22 1.08 0.51
N ARG A 281 -22.20 0.38 -0.01
CA ARG A 281 -22.29 -1.04 -0.39
C ARG A 281 -22.59 -1.91 0.83
N ALA A 282 -21.87 -1.74 1.93
CA ALA A 282 -22.10 -2.47 3.17
C ALA A 282 -23.51 -2.29 3.72
N ILE A 283 -23.99 -1.05 3.82
CA ILE A 283 -25.36 -0.74 4.27
C ILE A 283 -26.38 -1.45 3.38
N LYS A 284 -26.21 -1.38 2.05
CA LYS A 284 -27.10 -2.03 1.09
C LYS A 284 -27.12 -3.55 1.27
N THR A 285 -25.95 -4.19 1.39
CA THR A 285 -25.81 -5.65 1.54
C THR A 285 -26.44 -6.13 2.85
N PHE A 286 -26.14 -5.48 3.97
CA PHE A 286 -26.71 -5.85 5.27
C PHE A 286 -28.21 -5.60 5.34
N SER A 287 -28.71 -4.52 4.72
CA SER A 287 -30.16 -4.24 4.63
C SER A 287 -30.90 -5.30 3.84
N ALA A 288 -30.32 -5.80 2.74
CA ALA A 288 -30.90 -6.87 1.95
C ALA A 288 -31.02 -8.18 2.74
N ARG A 289 -30.15 -8.37 3.75
CA ARG A 289 -30.16 -9.49 4.71
C ARG A 289 -31.01 -9.23 5.95
N GLY A 290 -31.81 -8.16 5.96
CA GLY A 290 -32.79 -7.87 7.03
C GLY A 290 -32.24 -7.06 8.21
N ILE A 291 -31.01 -6.57 8.15
CA ILE A 291 -30.45 -5.68 9.17
C ILE A 291 -30.92 -4.24 8.90
N ASP A 292 -31.73 -3.68 9.78
CA ASP A 292 -32.18 -2.29 9.66
C ASP A 292 -31.04 -1.31 10.03
N PRO A 293 -30.52 -0.50 9.08
CA PRO A 293 -29.42 0.42 9.37
C PRO A 293 -29.78 1.51 10.38
N GLN A 294 -31.05 1.91 10.46
CA GLN A 294 -31.49 3.01 11.34
C GLN A 294 -31.43 2.61 12.81
N SER A 295 -31.74 1.36 13.13
CA SER A 295 -31.58 0.81 14.49
C SER A 295 -30.18 0.28 14.75
N ALA A 296 -29.47 -0.17 13.71
CA ALA A 296 -28.15 -0.75 13.84
C ALA A 296 -27.01 0.28 13.93
N LEU A 297 -27.16 1.52 13.46
CA LEU A 297 -26.03 2.44 13.31
C LEU A 297 -26.14 3.68 14.22
N PRO A 298 -25.04 4.07 14.90
CA PRO A 298 -24.88 5.40 15.47
C PRO A 298 -24.84 6.49 14.40
N GLU A 299 -24.87 7.75 14.83
CA GLU A 299 -24.67 8.91 13.95
C GLU A 299 -23.23 8.98 13.40
N ASP A 300 -23.04 9.56 12.21
CA ASP A 300 -21.73 9.70 11.56
C ASP A 300 -20.66 10.35 12.46
N GLU A 301 -21.06 11.34 13.28
CA GLU A 301 -20.16 12.02 14.22
C GLU A 301 -19.56 11.06 15.26
N TRP A 302 -20.33 10.03 15.66
CA TRP A 302 -19.84 9.01 16.57
C TRP A 302 -18.68 8.23 15.94
N PHE A 303 -18.77 7.85 14.66
CA PHE A 303 -17.70 7.13 13.97
C PHE A 303 -16.43 7.98 13.83
N VAL A 304 -16.57 9.26 13.46
CA VAL A 304 -15.44 10.21 13.37
C VAL A 304 -14.73 10.34 14.71
N ASN A 305 -15.48 10.57 15.79
CA ASN A 305 -14.92 10.77 17.12
C ASN A 305 -14.29 9.49 17.69
N THR A 306 -14.90 8.33 17.41
CA THR A 306 -14.37 7.02 17.79
C THR A 306 -13.08 6.70 17.04
N ALA A 307 -13.03 6.92 15.73
CA ALA A 307 -11.83 6.73 14.92
C ALA A 307 -10.66 7.61 15.41
N LYS A 308 -10.90 8.90 15.69
CA LYS A 308 -9.89 9.80 16.26
C LYS A 308 -9.39 9.32 17.62
N THR A 309 -10.30 8.87 18.48
CA THR A 309 -9.95 8.36 19.81
C THR A 309 -9.11 7.08 19.71
N ALA A 310 -9.47 6.16 18.80
CA ALA A 310 -8.71 4.96 18.52
C ALA A 310 -7.27 5.27 18.04
N ILE A 311 -7.10 6.21 17.11
CA ILE A 311 -5.78 6.65 16.64
C ILE A 311 -4.95 7.21 17.79
N ASN A 312 -5.51 8.12 18.61
CA ASN A 312 -4.80 8.69 19.74
C ASN A 312 -4.34 7.63 20.74
N LYS A 313 -5.19 6.63 21.01
CA LYS A 313 -4.86 5.51 21.89
C LYS A 313 -3.72 4.65 21.35
N LEU A 314 -3.74 4.37 20.04
CA LEU A 314 -2.66 3.62 19.39
C LEU A 314 -1.33 4.39 19.41
N LEU A 315 -1.36 5.71 19.23
CA LEU A 315 -0.17 6.55 19.36
C LEU A 315 0.40 6.54 20.79
N LEU A 316 -0.46 6.66 21.80
CA LEU A 316 -0.06 6.59 23.22
C LEU A 316 0.55 5.24 23.59
N LYS A 317 -0.01 4.13 23.08
CA LYS A 317 0.50 2.78 23.32
C LYS A 317 1.91 2.60 22.75
N THR A 318 2.18 3.17 21.58
CA THR A 318 3.52 3.14 20.97
C THR A 318 4.54 3.94 21.78
N SER A 319 4.16 5.11 22.32
CA SER A 319 5.06 5.91 23.17
C SER A 319 5.33 5.34 24.56
N GLY A 320 4.44 4.51 25.10
CA GLY A 320 4.61 3.89 26.42
C GLY A 320 5.48 2.61 26.43
N SER A 321 5.74 2.01 25.27
CA SER A 321 6.45 0.72 25.17
C SER A 321 7.98 0.84 25.07
N GLU A 322 8.53 2.05 24.88
CA GLU A 322 9.99 2.29 24.88
C GLU A 322 10.55 2.63 26.28
N ALA A 323 9.71 2.60 27.32
CA ALA A 323 10.06 3.02 28.67
C ALA A 323 9.66 1.99 29.76
N SER A 324 9.96 0.70 29.57
CA SER A 324 10.16 -0.21 30.71
C SER A 324 10.87 -1.51 30.30
N ASP A 325 12.17 -1.41 30.06
CA ASP A 325 13.10 -2.53 30.27
C ASP A 325 14.14 -2.06 31.28
N THR A 326 13.84 -2.23 32.58
CA THR A 326 14.81 -2.36 33.68
C THR A 326 14.09 -2.59 35.00
N ASP A 327 14.41 -3.74 35.58
CA ASP A 327 14.66 -4.01 37.00
C ASP A 327 13.72 -5.01 37.69
N ASP A 328 14.20 -6.26 37.63
CA ASP A 328 14.53 -7.12 38.76
C ASP A 328 13.42 -7.62 39.69
N GLU A 329 13.21 -8.94 39.56
CA GLU A 329 13.22 -9.90 40.66
C GLU A 329 13.26 -9.32 42.08
N HIS A 330 12.14 -9.45 42.79
CA HIS A 330 12.23 -9.81 44.20
C HIS A 330 11.22 -10.90 44.55
N ILE A 331 11.76 -12.11 44.65
CA ILE A 331 11.23 -13.22 45.43
C ILE A 331 11.06 -12.75 46.88
N THR A 332 9.88 -12.95 47.44
CA THR A 332 9.68 -13.16 48.89
C THR A 332 8.65 -14.27 49.09
N LEU A 333 9.18 -15.43 49.49
CA LEU A 333 8.46 -16.53 50.11
C LEU A 333 8.18 -16.21 51.58
N HIS A 334 6.94 -16.45 52.03
CA HIS A 334 6.50 -16.86 53.38
C HIS A 334 5.03 -16.45 53.57
N ASP A 335 4.17 -17.13 54.31
CA ASP A 335 3.99 -18.53 54.71
C ASP A 335 2.57 -18.57 55.30
N GLU A 336 1.90 -19.69 55.11
CA GLU A 336 0.79 -20.27 55.91
C GLU A 336 -0.10 -19.36 56.79
N ILE A 337 -1.39 -19.28 56.43
CA ILE A 337 -2.48 -19.51 57.39
C ILE A 337 -3.49 -20.48 56.77
N ILE A 338 -3.55 -21.66 57.38
CA ILE A 338 -4.53 -22.74 57.21
C ILE A 338 -5.92 -22.24 57.62
N SER A 339 -6.93 -22.49 56.80
CA SER A 339 -8.31 -22.63 57.28
C SER A 339 -9.07 -23.59 56.38
N ASP A 340 -9.27 -24.81 56.90
CA ASP A 340 -10.12 -25.85 56.34
C ASP A 340 -11.59 -25.41 56.26
N SER A 341 -12.24 -25.76 55.16
CA SER A 341 -13.67 -26.03 55.09
C SER A 341 -13.96 -26.81 53.82
N ASP A 342 -14.09 -28.13 53.98
CA ASP A 342 -14.76 -29.03 53.04
C ASP A 342 -16.16 -28.50 52.70
N ASP A 343 -16.56 -28.50 51.42
CA ASP A 343 -17.58 -29.45 50.95
C ASP A 343 -17.88 -29.32 49.45
N THR A 344 -17.66 -30.44 48.75
CA THR A 344 -18.52 -31.04 47.72
C THR A 344 -18.74 -30.33 46.37
N GLY A 345 -18.22 -30.97 45.31
CA GLY A 345 -18.70 -30.76 43.93
C GLY A 345 -17.80 -31.33 42.83
N SER A 346 -17.75 -32.66 42.70
CA SER A 346 -17.25 -33.42 41.53
C SER A 346 -17.74 -32.85 40.18
N CYS A 347 -16.97 -32.88 39.08
CA CYS A 347 -16.76 -34.08 38.27
C CYS A 347 -15.47 -34.04 37.44
N VAL A 348 -14.77 -35.18 37.49
CA VAL A 348 -13.64 -35.62 36.66
C VAL A 348 -14.18 -36.44 35.48
N SER A 349 -13.63 -36.24 34.29
CA SER A 349 -13.24 -37.32 33.35
C SER A 349 -12.67 -36.68 32.07
N SER A 350 -11.71 -37.21 31.34
CA SER A 350 -10.59 -38.13 31.53
C SER A 350 -9.81 -38.01 30.22
N ILE A 351 -8.50 -37.86 30.31
CA ILE A 351 -7.58 -38.07 29.19
C ILE A 351 -7.38 -39.58 29.01
N GLU A 352 -7.37 -40.05 27.77
CA GLU A 352 -6.49 -41.10 27.20
C GLU A 352 -6.91 -41.29 25.72
N SER A 353 -6.11 -40.83 24.75
CA SER A 353 -4.91 -41.47 24.17
C SER A 353 -5.24 -42.65 23.25
N SER A 354 -4.90 -42.54 21.95
CA SER A 354 -3.88 -43.39 21.30
C SER A 354 -3.91 -43.30 19.77
N ASP A 355 -2.70 -43.36 19.21
CA ASP A 355 -2.35 -43.38 17.79
C ASP A 355 -3.04 -44.48 16.97
N SER A 356 -3.29 -44.22 15.68
CA SER A 356 -3.33 -45.30 14.68
C SER A 356 -2.88 -44.85 13.29
N PHE A 357 -1.72 -45.39 12.91
CA PHE A 357 -1.15 -45.47 11.56
C PHE A 357 -1.73 -46.70 10.83
N ALA A 358 -2.18 -46.54 9.58
CA ALA A 358 -2.11 -47.49 8.44
C ALA A 358 -3.01 -46.97 7.29
N SER A 359 -2.47 -46.40 6.21
CA SER A 359 -2.02 -47.05 4.95
C SER A 359 -3.10 -47.68 4.06
N ALA A 360 -3.23 -47.06 2.88
CA ALA A 360 -3.46 -47.58 1.52
C ALA A 360 -4.77 -48.33 1.16
N ASN A 361 -5.51 -47.77 0.20
CA ASN A 361 -5.76 -48.47 -1.07
C ASN A 361 -6.08 -47.48 -2.22
N MET A 362 -5.36 -47.64 -3.33
CA MET A 362 -5.58 -46.94 -4.61
C MET A 362 -6.74 -47.61 -5.35
N GLY A 363 -7.80 -46.85 -5.62
CA GLY A 363 -8.84 -47.23 -6.56
C GLY A 363 -8.62 -46.51 -7.88
N GLU A 364 -7.99 -47.20 -8.84
CA GLU A 364 -8.02 -46.83 -10.25
C GLU A 364 -9.46 -46.89 -10.76
N VAL A 365 -9.94 -45.84 -11.42
CA VAL A 365 -11.09 -45.92 -12.33
C VAL A 365 -10.89 -44.96 -13.50
N GLU A 366 -10.50 -45.58 -14.61
CA GLU A 366 -10.75 -45.30 -16.03
C GLU A 366 -11.13 -43.88 -16.48
N SER A 367 -10.27 -43.34 -17.34
CA SER A 367 -10.56 -42.27 -18.30
C SER A 367 -11.47 -42.77 -19.46
N PRO A 368 -12.39 -41.95 -19.99
CA PRO A 368 -12.90 -42.13 -21.33
C PRO A 368 -12.09 -41.31 -22.34
N ASN A 369 -11.62 -42.01 -23.37
CA ASN A 369 -10.85 -41.51 -24.49
C ASN A 369 -11.56 -40.44 -25.34
N TYR A 370 -10.73 -39.57 -25.90
CA TYR A 370 -11.01 -38.60 -26.96
C TYR A 370 -11.51 -39.25 -28.28
N PHE A 371 -12.42 -38.52 -28.94
CA PHE A 371 -12.60 -38.31 -30.38
C PHE A 371 -12.82 -39.51 -31.34
N THR A 372 -13.93 -39.46 -32.07
CA THR A 372 -13.91 -39.25 -33.54
C THR A 372 -15.30 -38.90 -34.09
N ASP A 373 -15.37 -37.76 -34.78
CA ASP A 373 -16.31 -37.47 -35.88
C ASP A 373 -15.80 -38.21 -37.14
N PRO A 374 -16.64 -38.66 -38.10
CA PRO A 374 -17.08 -37.75 -39.18
C PRO A 374 -18.48 -38.01 -39.79
N GLU A 375 -19.01 -36.93 -40.37
CA GLU A 375 -19.85 -36.81 -41.59
C GLU A 375 -21.11 -37.69 -41.77
N ALA A 376 -22.28 -37.02 -41.75
CA ALA A 376 -23.25 -36.99 -42.85
C ALA A 376 -24.32 -35.90 -42.63
#